data_AF-A0A9D7CWG1-F1
#
_entry.id   AF-A0A9D7CWG1-F1
#
_cell.length_a   1.000
_cell.length_b   1.000
_cell.length_c   1.000
_cell.angle_alpha   90.00
_cell.angle_beta   90.00
_cell.angle_gamma   90.00
#
_symmetry.space_group_name_H-M   'P 1'
#
loop_
_entity.id
_entity.type
_entity.pdbx_description
1 polymer ?
#
loop_
_entity_poly.entity_id
_entity_poly.type
_entity_poly.pdbx_seq_one_letter_code
_entity_poly.pdbx_strand_id
1 'polypeptide(L)'
;MTTPHWTTGPVPFLSDRARQRAPQILAYAAVTGAAMLISPAGEVVLFHGSAVDVDATALARRVARAAARGDGEVATLAYEGACVHATALTMGWTLCVVSNLGSAPPTVLDRLQRAGKAMRLALLDVPPPSGGGSASGSGGAPAEMVLFKRRN
;
A
#
# COMPACT_ATOMS: atom_id res chain seq x y z
N MET A 1 13.02 22.24 -4.41
CA MET A 1 11.67 21.63 -4.29
C MET A 1 11.55 20.60 -5.41
N THR A 2 11.83 19.34 -5.13
CA THR A 2 11.81 18.26 -6.12
C THR A 2 10.39 17.72 -6.22
N THR A 3 9.77 17.88 -7.39
CA THR A 3 8.46 17.30 -7.72
C THR A 3 8.56 15.78 -7.74
N PRO A 4 7.56 15.05 -7.23
CA PRO A 4 7.53 13.59 -7.37
C PRO A 4 7.41 13.23 -8.86
N HIS A 5 8.41 12.50 -9.37
CA HIS A 5 8.43 12.00 -10.75
C HIS A 5 7.62 10.69 -10.82
N TRP A 6 6.50 10.71 -11.53
CA TRP A 6 5.61 9.56 -11.72
C TRP A 6 5.92 8.89 -13.06
N THR A 7 6.28 7.61 -13.05
CA THR A 7 6.53 6.84 -14.29
C THR A 7 5.25 6.07 -14.65
N THR A 8 4.49 6.57 -15.61
CA THR A 8 3.25 5.94 -16.12
C THR A 8 3.58 4.99 -17.27
N GLY A 9 4.06 3.79 -16.95
CA GLY A 9 4.08 2.66 -17.90
C GLY A 9 2.70 1.96 -18.01
N PRO A 10 2.51 0.99 -18.92
CA PRO A 10 1.26 0.26 -19.11
C PRO A 10 1.07 -0.78 -17.99
N VAL A 11 0.74 -0.31 -16.80
CA VAL A 11 0.53 -1.12 -15.60
C VAL A 11 -0.99 -1.26 -15.37
N PRO A 12 -1.53 -2.41 -14.91
CA PRO A 12 -2.95 -2.57 -14.62
C PRO A 12 -3.49 -1.36 -13.85
N PHE A 13 -4.47 -0.69 -14.44
CA PHE A 13 -4.89 0.65 -14.06
C PHE A 13 -5.37 0.67 -12.60
N LEU A 14 -4.59 1.32 -11.73
CA LEU A 14 -5.11 1.80 -10.43
C LEU A 14 -6.38 2.61 -10.70
N SER A 15 -7.43 2.44 -9.89
CA SER A 15 -8.60 3.33 -9.97
C SER A 15 -8.17 4.77 -9.69
N ASP A 16 -8.93 5.78 -10.14
CA ASP A 16 -8.60 7.19 -9.88
C ASP A 16 -8.50 7.49 -8.38
N ARG A 17 -9.35 6.84 -7.58
CA ARG A 17 -9.28 6.95 -6.12
C ARG A 17 -8.02 6.30 -5.55
N ALA A 18 -7.63 5.12 -6.06
CA ALA A 18 -6.37 4.50 -5.68
C ALA A 18 -5.18 5.38 -6.06
N ARG A 19 -5.18 5.99 -7.25
CA ARG A 19 -4.17 6.96 -7.69
C ARG A 19 -4.07 8.17 -6.75
N GLN A 20 -5.20 8.67 -6.26
CA GLN A 20 -5.22 9.82 -5.34
C GLN A 20 -4.76 9.44 -3.92
N ARG A 21 -5.14 8.27 -3.40
CA ARG A 21 -4.85 7.87 -2.01
C ARG A 21 -3.49 7.19 -1.84
N ALA A 22 -3.04 6.43 -2.83
CA ALA A 22 -1.81 5.64 -2.73
C ALA A 22 -0.57 6.47 -2.36
N PRO A 23 -0.37 7.70 -2.86
CA PRO A 23 0.74 8.56 -2.45
C PRO A 23 0.76 8.84 -0.94
N GLN A 24 -0.39 9.12 -0.34
CA GLN A 24 -0.51 9.42 1.09
C GLN A 24 -0.22 8.18 1.94
N ILE A 25 -0.70 7.01 1.49
CA ILE A 25 -0.47 5.73 2.15
C ILE A 25 1.02 5.36 2.11
N LEU A 26 1.68 5.58 0.96
CA LEU A 26 3.12 5.36 0.80
C LEU A 26 3.93 6.31 1.67
N ALA A 27 3.58 7.59 1.71
CA ALA A 27 4.24 8.57 2.58
C ALA A 27 4.15 8.19 4.06
N TYR A 28 3.00 7.68 4.52
CA TYR A 28 2.83 7.18 5.89
C TYR A 28 3.74 5.98 6.18
N ALA A 29 3.93 5.09 5.21
CA ALA A 29 4.75 3.88 5.34
C ALA A 29 6.27 4.16 5.25
N ALA A 30 6.68 5.17 4.49
CA ALA A 30 8.08 5.46 4.15
C ALA A 30 8.93 6.10 5.29
N VAL A 31 8.44 6.16 6.53
CA VAL A 31 9.07 6.95 7.61
C VAL A 31 10.51 6.56 7.96
N THR A 32 10.93 5.33 7.65
CA THR A 32 12.28 4.83 7.97
C THR A 32 13.20 4.70 6.75
N GLY A 33 12.75 5.16 5.58
CA GLY A 33 13.51 5.07 4.34
C GLY A 33 12.63 5.34 3.13
N ALA A 34 12.13 4.27 2.52
CA ALA A 34 11.25 4.35 1.36
C ALA A 34 10.10 3.35 1.39
N ALA A 35 9.05 3.62 0.62
CA ALA A 35 7.95 2.73 0.38
C ALA A 35 7.67 2.62 -1.13
N MET A 36 7.26 1.43 -1.56
CA MET A 36 6.99 1.09 -2.95
C MET A 36 5.69 0.32 -3.09
N LEU A 37 4.92 0.66 -4.11
CA LEU A 37 3.81 -0.14 -4.59
C LEU A 37 4.26 -0.90 -5.84
N ILE A 38 4.17 -2.22 -5.79
CA ILE A 38 4.64 -3.13 -6.83
C ILE A 38 3.44 -3.79 -7.50
N SER A 39 3.42 -3.80 -8.82
CA SER A 39 2.39 -4.43 -9.63
C SER A 39 2.49 -5.96 -9.58
N PRO A 40 1.43 -6.68 -10.00
CA PRO A 40 1.49 -8.13 -10.15
C PRO A 40 2.57 -8.62 -11.14
N ALA A 41 2.99 -7.76 -12.08
CA ALA A 41 4.09 -8.03 -13.00
C ALA A 41 5.48 -7.87 -12.36
N GLY A 42 5.54 -7.43 -11.10
CA GLY A 42 6.80 -7.19 -10.39
C GLY A 42 7.46 -5.85 -10.71
N GLU A 43 6.69 -4.87 -11.20
CA GLU A 43 7.17 -3.53 -11.55
C GLU A 43 6.83 -2.52 -10.45
N VAL A 44 7.72 -1.56 -10.20
CA VAL A 44 7.46 -0.45 -9.26
C VAL A 44 6.54 0.56 -9.93
N VAL A 45 5.34 0.72 -9.38
CA VAL A 45 4.30 1.62 -9.90
C VAL A 45 4.35 2.97 -9.22
N LEU A 46 4.56 2.96 -7.91
CA LEU A 46 4.68 4.16 -7.09
C LEU A 46 5.82 3.97 -6.11
N PHE A 47 6.56 5.06 -5.87
CA PHE A 47 7.69 5.11 -4.97
C PHE A 47 7.60 6.39 -4.13
N HIS A 48 7.93 6.30 -2.84
CA HIS A 48 8.02 7.46 -1.96
C HIS A 48 9.16 7.28 -0.96
N GLY A 49 9.89 8.36 -0.67
CA GLY A 49 11.00 8.38 0.29
C GLY A 49 12.37 8.32 -0.39
N SER A 50 13.39 7.89 0.35
CA SER A 50 14.76 7.75 -0.16
C SER A 50 15.31 6.40 0.27
N ALA A 51 15.36 5.45 -0.68
CA ALA A 51 16.11 4.22 -0.52
C ALA A 51 17.53 4.54 -0.97
N VAL A 52 18.50 4.50 -0.04
CA VAL A 52 19.89 4.74 -0.39
C VAL A 52 20.40 3.51 -1.15
N ASP A 53 20.89 3.72 -2.37
CA ASP A 53 21.67 2.76 -3.17
C ASP A 53 21.04 1.40 -3.49
N VAL A 54 19.70 1.28 -3.48
CA VAL A 54 19.00 0.03 -3.82
C VAL A 54 18.49 0.03 -5.25
N ASP A 55 18.79 -1.03 -6.03
CA ASP A 55 18.10 -1.27 -7.31
C ASP A 55 16.63 -1.66 -7.05
N ALA A 56 15.75 -0.65 -7.11
CA ALA A 56 14.32 -0.81 -6.88
C ALA A 56 13.65 -1.82 -7.83
N THR A 57 14.17 -2.00 -9.06
CA THR A 57 13.60 -2.91 -10.06
C THR A 57 13.94 -4.35 -9.73
N ALA A 58 15.21 -4.62 -9.41
CA ALA A 58 15.65 -5.94 -8.97
C ALA A 58 14.98 -6.33 -7.64
N LEU A 59 14.87 -5.38 -6.71
CA LEU A 59 14.20 -5.58 -5.43
C LEU A 59 12.72 -5.90 -5.61
N ALA A 60 11.99 -5.16 -6.46
CA ALA A 60 10.56 -5.38 -6.67
C ALA A 60 10.22 -6.80 -7.11
N ARG A 61 11.00 -7.35 -8.06
CA ARG A 61 10.83 -8.74 -8.53
C ARG A 61 11.08 -9.76 -7.42
N ARG A 62 12.08 -9.52 -6.56
CA ARG A 62 12.40 -10.40 -5.43
C ARG A 62 11.31 -10.37 -4.37
N VAL A 63 10.83 -9.18 -4.05
CA VAL A 63 9.79 -8.93 -3.06
C VAL A 63 8.45 -9.50 -3.49
N ALA A 64 8.03 -9.28 -4.75
CA ALA A 64 6.78 -9.83 -5.27
C ALA A 64 6.72 -11.37 -5.13
N ARG A 65 7.84 -12.06 -5.39
CA ARG A 65 7.94 -13.51 -5.18
C ARG A 65 7.90 -13.94 -3.71
N ALA A 66 8.47 -13.13 -2.82
CA ALA A 66 8.48 -13.43 -1.38
C ALA A 66 7.09 -13.22 -0.76
N ALA A 67 6.42 -12.13 -1.10
CA ALA A 67 5.08 -11.79 -0.62
C ALA A 67 4.01 -12.77 -1.14
N ALA A 68 4.15 -13.30 -2.36
CA ALA A 68 3.22 -14.27 -2.94
C ALA A 68 3.13 -15.61 -2.18
N ARG A 69 4.06 -15.90 -1.25
CA ARG A 69 4.10 -17.17 -0.49
C ARG A 69 3.32 -17.14 0.81
N GLY A 70 2.95 -15.96 1.32
CA GLY A 70 2.26 -15.79 2.58
C GLY A 70 1.05 -14.89 2.40
N ASP A 71 -0.15 -15.45 2.52
CA ASP A 71 -1.38 -14.70 2.30
C ASP A 71 -1.61 -13.71 3.47
N GLY A 72 -1.17 -12.48 3.27
CA GLY A 72 -1.31 -11.37 4.22
C GLY A 72 -0.31 -11.33 5.37
N GLU A 73 0.66 -12.24 5.41
CA GLU A 73 1.80 -12.15 6.33
C GLU A 73 2.84 -11.13 5.83
N VAL A 74 3.61 -10.53 6.75
CA VAL A 74 4.69 -9.62 6.38
C VAL A 74 5.95 -10.43 6.12
N ALA A 75 6.40 -10.46 4.87
CA ALA A 75 7.70 -11.00 4.51
C ALA A 75 8.80 -9.99 4.88
N THR A 76 9.86 -10.45 5.54
CA THR A 76 11.05 -9.65 5.86
C THR A 76 12.27 -10.28 5.20
N LEU A 77 13.08 -9.46 4.53
CA LEU A 77 14.31 -9.90 3.87
C LEU A 77 15.39 -8.82 3.94
N ALA A 78 16.66 -9.25 4.02
CA ALA A 78 17.80 -8.35 3.86
C ALA A 78 18.14 -8.19 2.37
N TYR A 79 18.43 -6.96 1.95
CA TYR A 79 18.83 -6.65 0.57
C TYR A 79 19.82 -5.49 0.55
N GLU A 80 21.05 -5.73 0.06
CA GLU A 80 22.08 -4.69 -0.11
C GLU A 80 22.32 -3.82 1.14
N GLY A 81 22.29 -4.43 2.32
CA GLY A 81 22.47 -3.73 3.60
C GLY A 81 21.22 -3.04 4.15
N ALA A 82 20.10 -3.03 3.40
CA ALA A 82 18.81 -2.57 3.86
C ALA A 82 17.93 -3.72 4.36
N CYS A 83 17.00 -3.40 5.26
CA CYS A 83 15.96 -4.32 5.71
C CYS A 83 14.67 -4.02 4.94
N VAL A 84 14.13 -5.03 4.26
CA VAL A 84 12.96 -4.88 3.40
C VAL A 84 11.79 -5.65 3.99
N HIS A 85 10.67 -4.96 4.15
CA HIS A 85 9.41 -5.53 4.64
C HIS A 85 8.35 -5.42 3.56
N ALA A 86 7.63 -6.50 3.30
CA ALA A 86 6.62 -6.52 2.26
C ALA A 86 5.38 -7.30 2.68
N THR A 87 4.23 -6.88 2.18
CA THR A 87 2.97 -7.58 2.37
C THR A 87 2.22 -7.68 1.06
N ALA A 88 1.68 -8.86 0.79
CA ALA A 88 0.79 -9.08 -0.34
C ALA A 88 -0.49 -8.25 -0.16
N LEU A 89 -0.98 -7.69 -1.26
CA LEU A 89 -2.25 -7.00 -1.36
C LEU A 89 -3.20 -7.81 -2.26
N THR A 90 -4.37 -7.27 -2.53
CA THR A 90 -5.35 -7.89 -3.43
C THR A 90 -4.86 -7.91 -4.86
N MET A 91 -5.33 -8.88 -5.65
CA MET A 91 -5.03 -9.00 -7.09
C MET A 91 -3.52 -9.11 -7.42
N GLY A 92 -2.69 -9.63 -6.49
CA GLY A 92 -1.26 -9.83 -6.70
C GLY A 92 -0.39 -8.57 -6.54
N TRP A 93 -0.97 -7.44 -6.12
CA TRP A 93 -0.20 -6.25 -5.79
C TRP A 93 0.62 -6.47 -4.52
N THR A 94 1.72 -5.74 -4.36
CA THR A 94 2.57 -5.83 -3.15
C THR A 94 2.93 -4.44 -2.65
N LEU A 95 2.79 -4.22 -1.34
CA LEU A 95 3.33 -3.04 -0.67
C LEU A 95 4.65 -3.40 -0.01
N CYS A 96 5.69 -2.61 -0.28
CA CYS A 96 7.04 -2.83 0.19
C CYS A 96 7.55 -1.58 0.93
N VAL A 97 8.28 -1.77 2.02
CA VAL A 97 9.00 -0.73 2.76
C VAL A 97 10.47 -1.13 2.84
N VAL A 98 11.34 -0.20 2.50
CA VAL A 98 12.78 -0.32 2.63
C VAL A 98 13.21 0.54 3.81
N SER A 99 13.77 -0.11 4.82
CA SER A 99 14.28 0.51 6.03
C SER A 99 15.80 0.59 5.96
N ASN A 100 16.34 1.76 6.28
CA ASN A 100 17.77 1.97 6.43
C ASN A 100 18.29 1.46 7.80
N LEU A 101 17.40 0.91 8.62
CA LEU A 101 17.73 0.31 9.90
C LEU A 101 18.10 -1.15 9.69
N GLY A 102 19.18 -1.62 10.31
CA GLY A 102 19.63 -3.01 10.23
C GLY A 102 18.72 -4.05 10.91
N SER A 103 17.54 -3.64 11.40
CA SER A 103 16.55 -4.50 12.03
C SER A 103 15.13 -4.06 11.62
N ALA A 104 14.12 -4.83 12.04
CA ALA A 104 12.71 -4.58 11.80
C ALA A 104 12.06 -3.93 13.04
N PRO A 105 12.03 -2.59 13.18
CA PRO A 105 11.36 -1.98 14.32
C PRO A 105 9.88 -2.39 14.33
N PRO A 106 9.30 -2.71 15.50
CA PRO A 106 7.86 -2.99 15.62
C PRO A 106 6.99 -1.89 15.02
N THR A 107 7.46 -0.64 15.08
CA THR A 107 6.78 0.54 14.49
C THR A 107 6.73 0.49 12.96
N VAL A 108 7.75 -0.05 12.29
CA VAL A 108 7.77 -0.21 10.83
C VAL A 108 6.76 -1.28 10.41
N LEU A 109 6.73 -2.40 11.14
CA LEU A 109 5.80 -3.51 10.88
C LEU A 109 4.34 -3.08 11.09
N ASP A 110 4.03 -2.40 12.20
CA ASP A 110 2.67 -1.88 12.47
C ASP A 110 2.24 -0.87 11.39
N ARG A 111 3.13 0.05 10.99
CA ARG A 111 2.86 1.00 9.90
C ARG A 111 2.62 0.30 8.58
N LEU A 112 3.45 -0.68 8.21
CA LEU A 112 3.29 -1.46 7.00
C LEU A 112 1.94 -2.20 7.00
N GLN A 113 1.55 -2.81 8.11
CA GLN A 113 0.27 -3.51 8.21
C GLN A 113 -0.92 -2.55 8.05
N ARG A 114 -0.89 -1.39 8.70
CA ARG A 114 -1.94 -0.36 8.55
C ARG A 114 -1.99 0.21 7.14
N ALA A 115 -0.84 0.52 6.55
CA ALA A 115 -0.73 0.98 5.18
C ALA A 115 -1.22 -0.08 4.19
N GLY A 116 -0.86 -1.34 4.40
CA GLY A 116 -1.31 -2.48 3.60
C GLY A 116 -2.83 -2.63 3.63
N LYS A 117 -3.45 -2.56 4.81
CA LYS A 117 -4.92 -2.58 4.95
C LYS A 117 -5.57 -1.41 4.21
N ALA A 118 -5.06 -0.19 4.39
CA ALA A 118 -5.59 0.99 3.71
C ALA A 118 -5.44 0.89 2.17
N MET A 119 -4.31 0.34 1.69
CA MET A 119 -4.05 0.14 0.28
C MET A 119 -4.97 -0.93 -0.32
N ARG A 120 -5.19 -2.06 0.36
CA ARG A 120 -6.15 -3.08 -0.07
C ARG A 120 -7.54 -2.48 -0.28
N LEU A 121 -8.01 -1.67 0.67
CA LEU A 121 -9.29 -0.97 0.54
C LEU A 121 -9.30 0.00 -0.65
N ALA A 122 -8.20 0.74 -0.87
CA ALA A 122 -8.10 1.63 -2.02
C ALA A 122 -8.11 0.88 -3.37
N LEU A 123 -7.54 -0.33 -3.42
CA LEU A 123 -7.48 -1.19 -4.61
C LEU A 123 -8.79 -1.95 -4.89
N LEU A 124 -9.63 -2.18 -3.88
CA LEU A 124 -10.91 -2.89 -4.00
C LEU A 124 -12.09 -2.02 -4.43
N ASP A 125 -11.93 -0.69 -4.46
CA ASP A 125 -13.00 0.24 -4.82
C ASP A 125 -13.34 0.12 -6.32
N VAL A 126 -14.31 -0.74 -6.63
CA VAL A 126 -15.12 -0.71 -7.85
C VAL A 126 -16.02 0.53 -7.74
N PRO A 127 -16.14 1.38 -8.77
CA PRO A 127 -17.04 2.52 -8.68
C PRO A 127 -18.45 2.02 -8.30
N PRO A 128 -19.16 2.66 -7.36
CA PRO A 128 -20.59 2.40 -7.22
C PRO A 128 -21.22 2.62 -8.60
N PRO A 129 -22.18 1.78 -9.03
CA PRO A 129 -22.78 1.92 -10.34
C PRO A 129 -23.22 3.38 -10.50
N SER A 130 -22.73 4.01 -11.57
CA SER A 130 -23.09 5.39 -11.92
C SER A 130 -24.60 5.46 -12.02
N GLY A 131 -25.23 5.94 -10.95
CA GLY A 131 -26.68 6.12 -10.86
C GLY A 131 -27.10 7.25 -11.78
N GLY A 132 -27.28 6.93 -13.06
CA GLY A 132 -28.15 7.69 -13.94
C GLY A 132 -29.59 7.41 -13.51
N GLY A 133 -30.09 8.23 -12.60
CA GLY A 133 -31.46 8.09 -12.09
C GLY A 133 -31.82 9.26 -11.20
N SER A 134 -32.30 10.34 -11.82
CA SER A 134 -33.05 11.38 -11.14
C SER A 134 -34.19 10.75 -10.33
N ALA A 135 -34.08 10.73 -9.01
CA ALA A 135 -35.21 10.57 -8.12
C ALA A 135 -34.93 11.34 -6.82
N SER A 136 -35.61 12.47 -6.71
CA SER A 136 -35.81 13.22 -5.47
C SER A 136 -36.35 12.28 -4.37
N GLY A 137 -35.68 12.21 -3.22
CA GLY A 137 -36.18 11.48 -2.06
C GLY A 137 -35.24 11.61 -0.86
N SER A 138 -35.67 12.38 0.15
CA SER A 138 -35.00 12.48 1.44
C SER A 138 -34.85 11.12 2.12
N GLY A 139 -33.68 10.81 2.65
CA GLY A 139 -33.49 9.64 3.51
C GLY A 139 -32.05 9.50 3.96
N GLY A 140 -31.72 10.13 5.10
CA GLY A 140 -30.41 9.99 5.74
C GLY A 140 -30.11 8.54 6.09
N ALA A 141 -28.90 8.08 5.78
CA ALA A 141 -28.41 6.80 6.26
C ALA A 141 -28.03 6.93 7.75
N PRO A 142 -28.53 6.06 8.65
CA PRO A 142 -28.13 6.08 10.05
C PRO A 142 -26.74 5.46 10.19
N ALA A 143 -25.81 6.19 10.80
CA ALA A 143 -24.58 5.63 11.32
C ALA A 143 -24.92 4.84 12.59
N GLU A 144 -24.88 3.51 12.52
CA GLU A 144 -25.10 2.65 13.69
C GLU A 144 -23.85 2.69 14.59
N MET A 145 -23.97 3.42 15.71
CA MET A 145 -22.90 3.59 16.69
C MET A 145 -22.98 2.46 17.72
N VAL A 146 -22.10 1.47 17.61
CA VAL A 146 -22.03 0.36 18.59
C VAL A 146 -21.30 0.82 19.86
N LEU A 147 -22.05 0.96 20.95
CA LEU A 147 -21.54 1.35 22.27
C LEU A 147 -21.24 0.08 23.10
N PHE A 148 -19.96 -0.20 23.37
CA PHE A 148 -19.57 -1.30 24.26
C PHE A 148 -19.84 -0.93 25.72
N LYS A 149 -20.78 -1.65 26.36
CA LYS A 149 -21.08 -1.51 27.79
C LYS A 149 -20.03 -2.31 28.60
N ARG A 150 -19.18 -1.64 29.38
CA ARG A 150 -18.32 -2.28 30.39
C ARG A 150 -19.20 -2.91 31.48
N ARG A 151 -18.90 -4.15 31.85
CA ARG A 151 -19.50 -4.85 32.98
C ARG A 151 -18.50 -4.82 34.15
N ASN A 152 -18.95 -4.33 35.30
CA ASN A 152 -18.30 -4.51 36.60
C ASN A 152 -18.30 -5.99 36.99
#